data_AF-A0ABD5F1L1-F1
#
_entry.id   AF-A0ABD5F1L1-F1
#
_cell.length_a   1.000
_cell.length_b   1.000
_cell.length_c   1.000
_cell.angle_alpha   90.00
_cell.angle_beta   90.00
_cell.angle_gamma   90.00
#
_symmetry.space_group_name_H-M   'P 1'
#
loop_
_entity.id
_entity.type
_entity.pdbx_description
1 polymer ?
#
loop_
_entity_poly.entity_id
_entity_poly.type
_entity_poly.pdbx_seq_one_letter_code
_entity_poly.pdbx_strand_id
1 'polypeptide(L)'
;MSGLKLFRANTTNSGMTEVMPRLAEVEADVQGLVETYMEVLLDVRFLASEYSTGLVRGGRIDSLGLDENGSPVIIEYKRGTDAGVINQGLFYLAWLMDH
;
A
#
# COMPACT_ATOMS: atom_id res chain seq x y z
N MET A 1 0.69 -9.18 23.92
CA MET A 1 1.56 -9.58 22.80
C MET A 1 2.74 -8.62 22.78
N SER A 2 3.98 -9.10 22.92
CA SER A 2 5.16 -8.25 22.78
C SER A 2 5.27 -7.86 21.31
N GLY A 3 4.90 -6.61 20.96
CA GLY A 3 4.99 -6.11 19.59
C GLY A 3 6.44 -6.09 19.08
N LEU A 4 6.60 -6.15 17.76
CA LEU A 4 7.90 -5.93 17.11
C LEU A 4 8.39 -4.53 17.50
N LYS A 5 9.59 -4.44 18.08
CA LYS A 5 10.21 -3.17 18.47
C LYS A 5 11.18 -2.72 17.38
N LEU A 6 11.02 -1.49 16.93
CA LEU A 6 11.92 -0.86 15.97
C LEU A 6 12.89 0.05 16.71
N PHE A 7 14.18 0.00 16.37
CA PHE A 7 15.20 0.86 16.93
C PHE A 7 15.93 1.59 15.81
N ARG A 8 16.25 2.86 16.03
CA ARG A 8 17.13 3.65 15.17
C ARG A 8 18.51 3.72 15.81
N ALA A 9 19.54 3.29 15.08
CA ALA A 9 20.93 3.48 15.47
C ALA A 9 21.36 4.92 15.23
N ASN A 10 21.97 5.56 16.22
CA ASN A 10 22.63 6.85 16.03
C ASN A 10 24.10 6.59 15.67
N THR A 11 24.53 7.06 14.50
CA THR A 11 25.89 6.83 14.00
C THR A 11 26.92 7.78 14.61
N THR A 12 26.49 8.89 15.22
CA THR A 12 27.40 9.88 15.81
C THR A 12 27.73 9.56 17.26
N ASN A 13 26.76 9.02 18.00
CA ASN A 13 26.92 8.56 19.38
C ASN A 13 26.36 7.14 19.39
N SER A 14 27.15 6.13 19.78
CA SER A 14 26.85 4.67 19.71
C SER A 14 25.63 4.17 20.51
N GLY A 15 24.58 4.98 20.64
CA GLY A 15 23.32 4.68 21.26
C GLY A 15 22.24 4.25 20.27
N MET A 16 21.25 3.55 20.80
CA MET A 16 20.05 3.12 20.10
C MET A 16 18.84 3.88 20.66
N THR A 17 17.92 4.32 19.81
CA THR A 17 16.65 4.95 20.24
C THR A 17 15.49 4.11 19.75
N GLU A 18 14.60 3.70 20.66
CA GLU A 18 13.37 3.01 20.30
C GLU A 18 12.48 3.94 19.47
N VAL A 19 12.02 3.47 18.31
CA VAL A 19 11.08 4.17 17.44
C VAL A 19 9.68 3.74 17.84
N MET A 20 8.93 4.65 18.46
CA MET A 20 7.56 4.39 18.86
C MET A 20 6.67 4.26 17.62
N PRO A 21 5.92 3.15 17.46
CA PRO A 21 4.99 3.02 16.35
C PRO A 21 3.87 4.04 16.49
N ARG A 22 3.46 4.62 15.36
CA ARG A 22 2.30 5.50 15.25
C ARG A 22 1.29 4.87 14.31
N LEU A 23 0.06 4.71 14.78
CA LEU A 23 -1.05 4.32 13.91
C LEU A 23 -1.42 5.50 13.01
N ALA A 24 -1.69 5.23 11.73
CA ALA A 24 -2.28 6.22 10.85
C ALA A 24 -3.71 6.54 11.31
N GLU A 25 -4.12 7.80 11.20
CA GLU A 25 -5.46 8.22 11.61
C GLU A 25 -6.51 7.83 10.56
N VAL A 26 -6.14 7.94 9.29
CA VAL A 26 -6.98 7.64 8.12
C VAL A 26 -6.23 6.80 7.09
N GLU A 27 -6.96 6.07 6.24
CA GLU A 27 -6.40 5.22 5.17
C GLU A 27 -5.58 6.05 4.18
N ALA A 28 -6.02 7.27 3.89
CA ALA A 28 -5.31 8.22 3.03
C ALA A 28 -3.88 8.53 3.49
N ASP A 29 -3.60 8.53 4.81
CA ASP A 29 -2.24 8.78 5.32
C ASP A 29 -1.31 7.61 4.98
N VAL A 30 -1.83 6.38 5.06
CA VAL A 30 -1.07 5.16 4.70
C VAL A 30 -0.86 5.12 3.19
N GLN A 31 -1.92 5.40 2.42
CA GLN A 31 -1.86 5.49 0.96
C GLN A 31 -0.80 6.48 0.51
N GLY A 32 -0.85 7.72 1.00
CA GLY A 32 0.13 8.74 0.63
C GLY A 32 1.57 8.35 0.98
N LEU A 33 1.78 7.69 2.14
CA LEU A 33 3.10 7.19 2.53
C LEU A 33 3.60 6.08 1.59
N VAL A 34 2.75 5.10 1.30
CA VAL A 34 3.11 3.98 0.43
C VAL A 34 3.32 4.45 -1.01
N GLU A 35 2.46 5.31 -1.56
CA GLU A 35 2.64 5.88 -2.90
C GLU A 35 3.94 6.68 -3.01
N THR A 36 4.29 7.47 -2.00
CA THR A 36 5.53 8.27 -1.99
C THR A 36 6.79 7.40 -2.01
N TYR A 37 6.76 6.25 -1.34
CA TYR A 37 7.93 5.37 -1.16
C TYR A 37 7.73 4.00 -1.81
N MET A 38 6.83 3.87 -2.78
CA MET A 38 6.35 2.59 -3.30
C MET A 38 7.49 1.74 -3.88
N GLU A 39 8.38 2.38 -4.62
CA GLU A 39 9.56 1.75 -5.21
C GLU A 39 10.47 1.18 -4.12
N VAL A 40 10.74 1.94 -3.05
CA VAL A 40 11.61 1.50 -1.95
C VAL A 40 10.96 0.44 -1.06
N LEU A 41 9.64 0.50 -0.88
CA LEU A 41 8.92 -0.37 0.04
C LEU A 41 8.56 -1.73 -0.59
N LEU A 42 8.25 -1.73 -1.88
CA LEU A 42 7.61 -2.87 -2.57
C LEU A 42 8.30 -3.25 -3.89
N ASP A 43 9.34 -2.53 -4.33
CA ASP A 43 9.93 -2.66 -5.68
C ASP A 43 8.89 -2.46 -6.81
N VAL A 44 7.92 -1.57 -6.56
CA VAL A 44 6.84 -1.25 -7.50
C VAL A 44 6.95 0.21 -7.95
N ARG A 45 6.96 0.42 -9.26
CA ARG A 45 6.89 1.76 -9.85
C ARG A 45 5.46 2.27 -9.82
N PHE A 46 5.22 3.33 -9.07
CA PHE A 46 3.92 4.00 -8.98
C PHE A 46 3.45 4.52 -10.35
N LEU A 47 2.17 4.33 -10.66
CA LEU A 47 1.53 4.82 -11.89
C LEU A 47 0.41 5.83 -11.63
N ALA A 48 -0.52 5.49 -10.73
CA ALA A 48 -1.69 6.32 -10.47
C ALA A 48 -2.27 6.06 -9.08
N SER A 49 -2.82 7.12 -8.50
CA SER A 49 -3.68 7.07 -7.33
C SER A 49 -5.14 7.12 -7.78
N GLU A 50 -6.04 6.49 -7.03
CA GLU A 50 -7.49 6.60 -7.21
C GLU A 50 -7.94 6.27 -8.65
N TYR A 51 -7.32 5.25 -9.27
CA TYR A 51 -7.50 4.92 -10.68
C TYR A 51 -8.89 4.35 -10.95
N SER A 52 -9.67 5.03 -11.80
CA SER A 52 -11.01 4.59 -12.16
C SER A 52 -10.99 3.34 -13.05
N THR A 53 -11.79 2.33 -12.73
CA THR A 53 -11.93 1.10 -13.54
C THR A 53 -13.02 1.19 -14.62
N GLY A 54 -13.50 2.40 -14.90
CA GLY A 54 -14.44 2.70 -15.99
C GLY A 54 -15.92 2.56 -15.63
N LEU A 55 -16.78 3.01 -16.56
CA LEU A 55 -18.23 3.17 -16.38
C LEU A 55 -18.99 1.85 -16.18
N VAL A 56 -18.49 0.75 -16.75
CA VAL A 56 -19.16 -0.56 -16.72
C VAL A 56 -19.06 -1.20 -15.33
N ARG A 57 -18.00 -0.89 -14.59
CA ARG A 57 -17.68 -1.56 -13.32
C ARG A 57 -17.70 -0.61 -12.11
N GLY A 58 -17.73 0.70 -12.32
CA GLY A 58 -18.01 1.71 -11.28
C GLY A 58 -17.05 1.74 -10.09
N GLY A 59 -15.92 1.03 -10.20
CA GLY A 59 -14.94 0.87 -9.14
C GLY A 59 -13.77 1.84 -9.28
N ARG A 60 -12.90 1.79 -8.29
CA ARG A 60 -11.69 2.59 -8.20
C ARG A 60 -10.62 1.77 -7.49
N ILE A 61 -9.43 1.74 -8.07
CA ILE A 61 -8.22 1.18 -7.48
C ILE A 61 -7.56 2.29 -6.65
N ASP A 62 -7.23 2.03 -5.39
CA ASP A 62 -6.59 3.05 -4.53
C ASP A 62 -5.19 3.43 -5.05
N SER A 63 -4.31 2.45 -5.30
CA SER A 63 -3.03 2.69 -5.98
C SER A 63 -2.72 1.63 -7.04
N LEU A 64 -2.24 2.09 -8.21
CA LEU A 64 -1.81 1.26 -9.32
C LEU A 64 -0.30 1.46 -9.58
N GLY A 65 0.42 0.36 -9.79
CA GLY A 65 1.85 0.35 -10.09
C GLY A 65 2.26 -0.77 -11.05
N LEU A 66 3.56 -0.86 -11.34
CA LEU A 66 4.19 -1.96 -12.08
C LEU A 66 5.38 -2.53 -11.31
N ASP A 67 5.47 -3.86 -11.25
CA ASP A 67 6.65 -4.54 -10.70
C ASP A 67 7.85 -4.50 -11.67
N GLU A 68 8.97 -5.09 -11.25
CA GLU A 68 10.20 -5.20 -12.05
C GLU A 68 10.03 -5.94 -13.39
N ASN A 69 9.00 -6.79 -13.52
CA ASN A 69 8.70 -7.56 -14.73
C ASN A 69 7.67 -6.83 -15.63
N GLY A 70 7.20 -5.65 -15.22
CA GLY A 70 6.14 -4.92 -15.90
C GLY A 70 4.74 -5.51 -15.66
N SER A 71 4.56 -6.34 -14.62
CA SER A 71 3.25 -6.83 -14.20
C SER A 71 2.50 -5.74 -13.42
N PRO A 72 1.19 -5.55 -13.66
CA PRO A 72 0.39 -4.59 -12.91
C PRO A 72 0.24 -5.01 -11.44
N VAL A 73 0.47 -4.06 -10.54
CA VAL A 73 0.30 -4.23 -9.09
C VAL A 73 -0.78 -3.28 -8.60
N ILE A 74 -1.73 -3.82 -7.85
CA ILE A 74 -2.85 -3.09 -7.23
C ILE A 74 -2.66 -3.13 -5.73
N ILE A 75 -2.68 -1.96 -5.09
CA ILE A 75 -2.59 -1.81 -3.64
C ILE A 75 -3.90 -1.18 -3.14
N GLU A 76 -4.48 -1.81 -2.11
CA GLU A 76 -5.69 -1.35 -1.44
C GLU A 76 -5.41 -1.16 0.05
N TYR A 77 -5.91 -0.07 0.62
CA TYR A 77 -5.64 0.28 2.01
C TYR A 77 -6.87 0.05 2.88
N LYS A 78 -6.66 -0.56 4.05
CA LYS A 78 -7.71 -0.75 5.06
C LYS A 78 -7.18 -0.44 6.46
N ARG A 79 -7.95 0.30 7.24
CA ARG A 79 -7.63 0.60 8.65
C ARG A 79 -7.92 -0.58 9.60
N GLY A 80 -8.61 -1.62 9.13
CA GLY A 80 -8.98 -2.79 9.94
C GLY A 80 -9.06 -4.09 9.14
N THR A 81 -9.25 -5.20 9.84
CA THR A 81 -9.44 -6.53 9.24
C THR A 81 -10.90 -6.71 8.84
N ASP A 82 -11.31 -6.07 7.74
CA ASP A 82 -12.65 -6.27 7.17
C ASP A 82 -12.64 -7.46 6.19
N ALA A 83 -13.58 -8.38 6.34
CA ALA A 83 -13.72 -9.54 5.45
C ALA A 83 -14.13 -9.15 4.02
N GLY A 84 -14.61 -7.91 3.80
CA GLY A 84 -14.96 -7.38 2.48
C GLY A 84 -13.80 -7.29 1.47
N VAL A 85 -12.54 -7.40 1.92
CA VAL A 85 -11.33 -7.31 1.08
C VAL A 85 -11.29 -8.36 -0.03
N ILE A 86 -11.81 -9.57 0.22
CA ILE A 86 -11.82 -10.66 -0.78
C ILE A 86 -12.69 -10.28 -1.99
N ASN A 87 -13.80 -9.57 -1.77
CA ASN A 87 -14.71 -9.18 -2.84
C ASN A 87 -14.12 -8.06 -3.72
N GLN A 88 -13.33 -7.14 -3.14
CA GLN A 88 -12.61 -6.12 -3.91
C GLN A 88 -11.48 -6.74 -4.74
N GLY A 89 -10.74 -7.70 -4.17
CA GLY A 89 -9.70 -8.42 -4.91
C GLY A 89 -10.23 -9.16 -6.14
N LEU A 90 -11.39 -9.81 -6.05
CA LEU A 90 -12.01 -10.52 -7.18
C LEU A 90 -12.44 -9.57 -8.31
N PHE A 91 -12.90 -8.37 -7.96
CA PHE A 91 -13.29 -7.35 -8.93
C PHE A 91 -12.09 -6.86 -9.76
N TYR A 92 -10.93 -6.70 -9.13
CA TYR A 92 -9.71 -6.30 -9.84
C TYR A 92 -9.15 -7.38 -10.74
N LEU A 93 -9.19 -8.65 -10.31
CA LEU A 93 -8.80 -9.75 -11.20
C LEU A 93 -9.65 -9.75 -12.47
N ALA A 94 -10.97 -9.56 -12.33
CA ALA A 94 -11.83 -9.45 -13.49
C ALA A 94 -11.52 -8.25 -14.38
N TRP A 95 -11.05 -7.12 -13.82
CA TRP A 95 -10.64 -5.94 -14.59
C TRP A 95 -9.34 -6.17 -15.35
N LEU A 96 -8.35 -6.81 -14.70
CA LEU A 96 -7.09 -7.21 -15.32
C LEU A 96 -7.27 -8.20 -16.46
N MET A 97 -8.25 -9.10 -16.37
CA MET A 97 -8.52 -10.06 -17.45
C MET A 97 -9.20 -9.44 -18.68
N ASP A 98 -9.71 -8.21 -18.57
CA ASP A 98 -10.41 -7.49 -19.64
C ASP A 98 -9.49 -6.54 -20.42
N HIS A 99 -8.23 -6.40 -20.00
CA HIS A 99 -7.20 -5.52 -20.56
C HIS A 99 -5.89 -6.27 -20.78
#